data_AF-A0A7W5ZTP9-F1
#
_entry.id   AF-A0A7W5ZTP9-F1
#
_cell.length_a   1.000
_cell.length_b   1.000
_cell.length_c   1.000
_cell.angle_alpha   90.00
_cell.angle_beta   90.00
_cell.angle_gamma   90.00
#
_symmetry.space_group_name_H-M   'P 1'
#
loop_
_entity.id
_entity.type
_entity.pdbx_description
1 polymer ?
#
loop_
_entity_poly.entity_id
_entity_poly.type
_entity_poly.pdbx_seq_one_letter_code
_entity_poly.pdbx_strand_id
1 'polypeptide(L)'
;MAARLSIDKVTVAGIALLLMPLLTMVHEIGGHAATCLATGGKLTDLGAFYVECQSNGDTARRLVAVAGMAVDAVLGGVAFMVWRYMLRSDLARLVAWYVWISLLFSAAGYFLFSGVSGIGDLGPDADGGLGPLPNPLAWRAGFALFGLVAYVHLVRTGIKTLNSMIGQGPGSRAARQTIAHGFYIVLCLAAVLASLPNPVGLFITLASATAASFGGKAGLISIGFATRDDGRAGMFLVERSWVVFVIGLAVSLAFAAVLGPTIRFG
;
A
#
# COMPACT_ATOMS: atom_id res chain seq x y z
N MET A 1 -23.58 -30.92 1.04
CA MET A 1 -23.10 -29.94 0.04
C MET A 1 -21.71 -29.52 0.48
N ALA A 2 -20.65 -29.82 -0.29
CA ALA A 2 -19.28 -29.53 0.12
C ALA A 2 -19.06 -28.01 0.23
N ALA A 3 -18.40 -27.58 1.31
CA ALA A 3 -17.95 -26.20 1.50
C ALA A 3 -17.18 -25.72 0.25
N ARG A 4 -17.69 -24.69 -0.44
CA ARG A 4 -17.10 -24.18 -1.68
C ARG A 4 -16.13 -23.04 -1.36
N LEU A 5 -14.83 -23.32 -1.44
CA LEU A 5 -13.78 -22.31 -1.48
C LEU A 5 -13.45 -22.01 -2.94
N SER A 6 -13.69 -20.77 -3.38
CA SER A 6 -13.38 -20.35 -4.76
C SER A 6 -13.13 -18.86 -4.82
N ILE A 7 -11.99 -18.48 -5.39
CA ILE A 7 -11.58 -17.09 -5.60
C ILE A 7 -11.35 -16.88 -7.09
N ASP A 8 -12.17 -16.04 -7.72
CA ASP A 8 -11.99 -15.72 -9.13
C ASP A 8 -10.86 -14.70 -9.34
N LYS A 9 -9.96 -15.02 -10.27
CA LYS A 9 -8.76 -14.24 -10.58
C LYS A 9 -9.09 -12.89 -11.20
N VAL A 10 -10.17 -12.78 -11.98
CA VAL A 10 -10.58 -11.52 -12.65
C VAL A 10 -11.01 -10.51 -11.59
N THR A 11 -11.77 -10.95 -10.59
CA THR A 11 -12.17 -10.08 -9.48
C THR A 11 -10.96 -9.62 -8.67
N VAL A 12 -10.00 -10.52 -8.35
CA VAL A 12 -8.78 -10.13 -7.64
C VAL A 12 -7.94 -9.14 -8.45
N ALA A 13 -7.78 -9.36 -9.75
CA ALA A 13 -7.08 -8.43 -10.63
C ALA A 13 -7.79 -7.06 -10.68
N GLY A 14 -9.12 -7.04 -10.76
CA GLY A 14 -9.92 -5.82 -10.71
C GLY A 14 -9.75 -5.04 -9.42
N ILE A 15 -9.76 -5.74 -8.27
CA ILE A 15 -9.52 -5.10 -6.97
C ILE A 15 -8.10 -4.54 -6.90
N ALA A 16 -7.09 -5.25 -7.43
CA ALA A 16 -5.71 -4.75 -7.49
C ALA A 16 -5.59 -3.47 -8.34
N LEU A 17 -6.18 -3.47 -9.54
CA LEU A 17 -6.22 -2.30 -10.43
C LEU A 17 -7.01 -1.13 -9.81
N LEU A 18 -8.03 -1.41 -9.01
CA LEU A 18 -8.79 -0.37 -8.33
C LEU A 18 -8.03 0.21 -7.13
N LEU A 19 -7.46 -0.66 -6.28
CA LEU A 19 -6.82 -0.25 -5.03
C LEU A 19 -5.44 0.37 -5.24
N MET A 20 -4.69 -0.04 -6.27
CA MET A 20 -3.38 0.57 -6.55
C MET A 20 -3.44 2.11 -6.63
N PRO A 21 -4.26 2.72 -7.51
CA PRO A 21 -4.32 4.18 -7.60
C PRO A 21 -5.00 4.79 -6.38
N LEU A 22 -6.07 4.18 -5.85
CA LEU A 22 -6.81 4.76 -4.72
C LEU A 22 -5.98 4.85 -3.45
N LEU A 23 -5.25 3.79 -3.10
CA LEU A 23 -4.43 3.80 -1.89
C LEU A 23 -3.21 4.72 -2.06
N THR A 24 -2.66 4.81 -3.27
CA THR A 24 -1.61 5.79 -3.58
C THR A 24 -2.14 7.22 -3.43
N MET A 25 -3.33 7.53 -3.95
CA MET A 25 -3.95 8.85 -3.79
C MET A 25 -4.29 9.17 -2.34
N VAL A 26 -4.69 8.18 -1.53
CA VAL A 26 -4.89 8.37 -0.10
C VAL A 26 -3.59 8.83 0.59
N HIS A 27 -2.45 8.24 0.21
CA HIS A 27 -1.14 8.61 0.73
C HIS A 27 -0.69 10.00 0.23
N GLU A 28 -0.61 10.16 -1.09
CA GLU A 28 -0.07 11.36 -1.73
C GLU A 28 -1.00 12.56 -1.55
N ILE A 29 -2.27 12.43 -1.93
CA ILE A 29 -3.23 13.53 -1.88
C ILE A 29 -3.80 13.68 -0.47
N GLY A 30 -4.25 12.57 0.13
CA GLY A 30 -4.87 12.59 1.45
C GLY A 30 -3.90 12.90 2.59
N GLY A 31 -2.62 12.53 2.44
CA GLY A 31 -1.56 12.84 3.39
C GLY A 31 -0.82 14.12 3.02
N HIS A 32 0.13 14.01 2.07
CA HIS A 32 1.07 15.09 1.77
C HIS A 32 0.37 16.34 1.24
N ALA A 33 -0.43 16.21 0.18
CA ALA A 33 -1.03 17.38 -0.48
C ALA A 33 -2.03 18.11 0.43
N ALA A 34 -2.89 17.35 1.12
CA ALA A 34 -3.84 17.90 2.09
C ALA A 34 -3.13 18.63 3.23
N THR A 35 -2.05 18.05 3.79
CA THR A 35 -1.28 18.67 4.88
C THR A 35 -0.53 19.91 4.39
N CYS A 36 -0.01 19.89 3.15
CA CYS A 36 0.64 21.04 2.54
C CYS A 36 -0.31 22.23 2.50
N LEU A 37 -1.52 22.04 1.95
CA LEU A 37 -2.52 23.09 1.87
C LEU A 37 -3.02 23.53 3.26
N ALA A 38 -3.23 22.58 4.18
CA ALA A 38 -3.70 22.87 5.54
C ALA A 38 -2.68 23.67 6.37
N THR A 39 -1.38 23.53 6.08
CA THR A 39 -0.31 24.31 6.72
C THR A 39 0.01 25.62 5.99
N GLY A 40 -0.79 25.97 4.96
CA GLY A 40 -0.62 27.21 4.19
C GLY A 40 0.49 27.15 3.13
N GLY A 41 1.00 25.96 2.82
CA GLY A 41 1.92 25.71 1.73
C GLY A 41 1.23 25.76 0.36
N LYS A 42 2.06 25.74 -0.69
CA LYS A 42 1.62 25.69 -2.09
C LYS A 42 2.12 24.41 -2.73
N LEU A 43 1.20 23.67 -3.35
CA LEU A 43 1.56 22.53 -4.19
C LEU A 43 2.20 23.07 -5.47
N THR A 44 3.33 22.50 -5.88
CA THR A 44 3.95 22.82 -7.18
C THR A 44 3.78 21.68 -8.16
N ASP A 45 3.97 20.44 -7.71
CA ASP A 45 3.81 19.26 -8.54
C ASP A 45 3.00 18.18 -7.81
N LEU A 46 2.10 17.52 -8.54
CA LEU A 46 1.36 16.34 -8.09
C LEU A 46 1.54 15.23 -9.12
N GLY A 47 2.39 14.26 -8.78
CA GLY A 47 2.64 13.09 -9.60
C GLY A 47 1.85 11.87 -9.15
N ALA A 48 2.05 10.76 -9.85
CA ALA A 48 1.46 9.48 -9.50
C ALA A 48 1.97 8.94 -8.14
N PHE A 49 3.22 9.21 -7.77
CA PHE A 49 3.86 8.64 -6.57
C PHE A 49 4.71 9.68 -5.81
N TYR A 50 4.39 10.95 -5.96
CA TYR A 50 5.07 12.04 -5.25
C TYR A 50 4.21 13.31 -5.25
N VAL A 51 4.45 14.14 -4.24
CA VAL A 51 3.88 15.49 -4.10
C VAL A 51 4.99 16.46 -3.73
N GLU A 52 5.06 17.55 -4.47
CA GLU A 52 6.02 18.61 -4.21
C GLU A 52 5.30 19.82 -3.60
N CYS A 53 5.73 20.19 -2.39
CA CYS A 53 5.11 21.23 -1.59
C CYS A 53 6.13 22.32 -1.22
N GLN A 54 5.84 23.56 -1.62
CA GLN A 54 6.51 24.74 -1.09
C GLN A 54 5.83 25.17 0.21
N SER A 55 6.46 24.86 1.34
CA SER A 55 5.95 25.21 2.66
C SER A 55 6.82 26.25 3.36
N ASN A 56 6.18 27.21 4.02
CA ASN A 56 6.85 28.26 4.78
C ASN A 56 7.08 27.80 6.21
N GLY A 57 8.25 27.20 6.47
CA GLY A 57 8.73 26.88 7.81
C GLY A 57 8.98 25.39 8.06
N ASP A 58 9.91 25.12 8.98
CA ASP A 58 10.44 23.77 9.24
C ASP A 58 9.36 22.81 9.75
N THR A 59 8.49 23.27 10.66
CA THR A 59 7.42 22.44 11.21
C THR A 59 6.45 21.99 10.13
N ALA A 60 6.06 22.88 9.23
CA ALA A 60 5.10 22.58 8.19
C ALA A 60 5.69 21.59 7.16
N ARG A 61 6.95 21.78 6.75
CA ARG A 61 7.67 20.80 5.91
C ARG A 61 7.70 19.41 6.55
N ARG A 62 8.05 19.33 7.84
CA ARG A 62 8.09 18.06 8.58
C ARG A 62 6.73 17.38 8.69
N LEU A 63 5.68 18.15 8.96
CA LEU A 63 4.31 17.65 9.00
C LEU A 63 3.89 17.07 7.65
N VAL A 64 4.19 17.78 6.55
CA VAL A 64 3.94 17.28 5.19
C VAL A 64 4.69 15.97 4.98
N ALA A 65 5.98 15.90 5.30
CA ALA A 65 6.79 14.69 5.10
C ALA A 65 6.22 13.46 5.83
N VAL A 66 5.73 13.57 7.08
CA VAL A 66 5.16 12.41 7.79
C VAL A 66 3.72 12.08 7.41
N ALA A 67 3.02 12.97 6.70
CA ALA A 67 1.58 12.91 6.56
C ALA A 67 1.10 11.68 5.78
N GLY A 68 1.74 11.34 4.66
CA GLY A 68 1.38 10.17 3.84
C GLY A 68 1.40 8.88 4.67
N MET A 69 2.55 8.60 5.28
CA MET A 69 2.71 7.46 6.18
C MET A 69 1.73 7.47 7.37
N ALA A 70 1.47 8.63 7.97
CA ALA A 70 0.54 8.74 9.10
C ALA A 70 -0.91 8.42 8.69
N VAL A 71 -1.37 8.92 7.54
CA VAL A 71 -2.68 8.61 6.98
C VAL A 71 -2.81 7.11 6.68
N ASP A 72 -1.78 6.50 6.10
CA ASP A 72 -1.74 5.05 5.87
C ASP A 72 -1.88 4.26 7.18
N ALA A 73 -1.16 4.63 8.23
CA ALA A 73 -1.23 3.97 9.52
C ALA A 73 -2.64 4.08 10.14
N VAL A 74 -3.22 5.28 10.13
CA VAL A 74 -4.55 5.55 10.72
C VAL A 74 -5.64 4.83 9.94
N LEU A 75 -5.70 5.02 8.62
CA LEU A 75 -6.74 4.42 7.78
C LEU A 75 -6.57 2.90 7.68
N GLY A 76 -5.33 2.39 7.69
CA GLY A 76 -5.06 0.96 7.80
C GLY A 76 -5.61 0.37 9.10
N GLY A 77 -5.39 1.05 10.23
CA GLY A 77 -5.94 0.65 11.52
C GLY A 77 -7.48 0.65 11.52
N VAL A 78 -8.10 1.72 11.01
CA VAL A 78 -9.57 1.82 10.89
C VAL A 78 -10.12 0.72 9.98
N ALA A 79 -9.52 0.50 8.81
CA ALA A 79 -9.93 -0.54 7.88
C ALA A 79 -9.81 -1.95 8.48
N PHE A 80 -8.78 -2.20 9.31
CA PHE A 80 -8.65 -3.45 10.06
C PHE A 80 -9.80 -3.64 11.05
N MET A 81 -10.18 -2.59 11.79
CA MET A 81 -11.31 -2.64 12.72
C MET A 81 -12.64 -2.89 11.98
N VAL A 82 -12.89 -2.16 10.89
CA VAL A 82 -14.08 -2.37 10.05
C VAL A 82 -14.14 -3.80 9.50
N TRP A 83 -13.02 -4.31 8.97
CA TRP A 83 -12.90 -5.70 8.52
C TRP A 83 -13.17 -6.72 9.63
N ARG A 84 -12.66 -6.46 10.83
CA ARG A 84 -12.72 -7.38 11.97
C ARG A 84 -14.12 -7.49 12.58
N TYR A 85 -14.87 -6.39 12.61
CA TYR A 85 -16.10 -6.29 13.39
C TYR A 85 -17.37 -6.07 12.55
N MET A 86 -17.28 -5.40 11.41
CA MET A 86 -18.46 -4.94 10.66
C MET A 86 -18.74 -5.78 9.42
N LEU A 87 -17.71 -6.14 8.65
CA LEU A 87 -17.93 -6.74 7.33
C LEU A 87 -18.19 -8.25 7.40
N ARG A 88 -19.27 -8.68 6.73
CA ARG A 88 -19.75 -10.07 6.74
C ARG A 88 -19.69 -10.75 5.37
N SER A 89 -19.85 -10.03 4.26
CA SER A 89 -19.77 -10.64 2.92
C SER A 89 -18.33 -10.93 2.52
N ASP A 90 -18.09 -12.04 1.83
CA ASP A 90 -16.76 -12.50 1.45
C ASP A 90 -16.01 -11.49 0.58
N LEU A 91 -16.68 -10.91 -0.43
CA LEU A 91 -16.08 -9.88 -1.27
C LEU A 91 -15.69 -8.63 -0.46
N ALA A 92 -16.58 -8.12 0.40
CA ALA A 92 -16.27 -6.92 1.19
C ALA A 92 -15.14 -7.20 2.19
N ARG A 93 -15.14 -8.38 2.82
CA ARG A 93 -14.05 -8.82 3.70
C ARG A 93 -12.73 -8.93 2.94
N LEU A 94 -12.72 -9.45 1.70
CA LEU A 94 -11.52 -9.53 0.89
C LEU A 94 -10.99 -8.12 0.51
N VAL A 95 -11.87 -7.23 0.05
CA VAL A 95 -11.49 -5.86 -0.32
C VAL A 95 -10.93 -5.12 0.89
N ALA A 96 -11.64 -5.13 2.03
CA ALA A 96 -11.16 -4.47 3.24
C ALA A 96 -9.87 -5.11 3.77
N TRP A 97 -9.69 -6.43 3.60
CA TRP A 97 -8.44 -7.10 3.93
C TRP A 97 -7.27 -6.56 3.12
N TYR A 98 -7.44 -6.39 1.80
CA TYR A 98 -6.43 -5.75 0.96
C TYR A 98 -6.16 -4.29 1.34
N VAL A 99 -7.20 -3.52 1.68
CA VAL A 99 -7.06 -2.11 2.08
C VAL A 99 -6.20 -2.01 3.34
N TRP A 100 -6.57 -2.69 4.42
CA TRP A 100 -5.84 -2.53 5.68
C TRP A 100 -4.41 -3.10 5.59
N ILE A 101 -4.22 -4.27 4.96
CA ILE A 101 -2.89 -4.86 4.87
C ILE A 101 -1.98 -4.01 3.99
N SER A 102 -2.51 -3.44 2.90
CA SER A 102 -1.74 -2.58 2.01
C SER A 102 -1.34 -1.29 2.73
N LEU A 103 -2.27 -0.58 3.35
CA LEU A 103 -1.96 0.68 4.04
C LEU A 103 -0.95 0.46 5.18
N LEU A 104 -1.15 -0.57 6.02
CA LEU A 104 -0.21 -0.85 7.12
C LEU A 104 1.16 -1.34 6.62
N PHE A 105 1.20 -2.09 5.52
CA PHE A 105 2.47 -2.45 4.87
C PHE A 105 3.19 -1.23 4.29
N SER A 106 2.49 -0.25 3.71
CA SER A 106 3.10 1.02 3.32
C SER A 106 3.68 1.70 4.56
N ALA A 107 2.88 1.93 5.59
CA ALA A 107 3.33 2.64 6.79
C ALA A 107 4.59 2.00 7.42
N ALA A 108 4.60 0.68 7.62
CA ALA A 108 5.77 -0.02 8.13
C ALA A 108 6.96 -0.01 7.14
N GLY A 109 6.67 -0.08 5.84
CA GLY A 109 7.65 -0.03 4.77
C GLY A 109 8.39 1.31 4.72
N TYR A 110 7.71 2.44 4.96
CA TYR A 110 8.34 3.78 4.96
C TYR A 110 9.36 3.95 6.09
N PHE A 111 9.08 3.42 7.29
CA PHE A 111 10.08 3.36 8.38
C PHE A 111 11.31 2.56 7.97
N LEU A 112 11.10 1.36 7.40
CA LEU A 112 12.20 0.50 6.99
C LEU A 112 13.02 1.12 5.85
N PHE A 113 12.34 1.62 4.82
CA PHE A 113 12.95 2.28 3.67
C PHE A 113 13.78 3.47 4.11
N SER A 114 13.19 4.42 4.84
CA SER A 114 13.88 5.64 5.27
C SER A 114 15.04 5.35 6.23
N GLY A 115 14.88 4.36 7.12
CA GLY A 115 15.96 3.93 8.00
C GLY A 115 17.16 3.36 7.23
N VAL A 116 16.90 2.48 6.27
CA VAL A 116 17.96 1.82 5.47
C VAL A 116 18.58 2.78 4.46
N SER A 117 17.79 3.45 3.64
CA SER A 117 18.26 4.31 2.56
C SER A 117 18.80 5.65 3.07
N GLY A 118 18.21 6.18 4.14
CA GLY A 118 18.47 7.54 4.60
C GLY A 118 17.82 8.60 3.71
N ILE A 119 16.80 8.26 2.91
CA ILE A 119 16.00 9.21 2.11
C ILE A 119 14.50 8.89 2.26
N GLY A 120 13.64 9.80 1.79
CA GLY A 120 12.18 9.68 1.87
C GLY A 120 11.58 10.43 3.06
N ASP A 121 10.32 10.17 3.36
CA ASP A 121 9.48 10.87 4.35
C ASP A 121 10.10 11.00 5.74
N LEU A 122 10.90 10.02 6.16
CA LEU A 122 11.56 10.00 7.47
C LEU A 122 13.08 10.14 7.33
N GLY A 123 13.54 10.77 6.26
CA GLY A 123 14.95 11.04 6.00
C GLY A 123 15.63 11.89 7.10
N PRO A 124 16.98 11.85 7.14
CA PRO A 124 17.80 12.57 8.12
C PRO A 124 17.82 14.08 7.91
N ASP A 125 17.51 14.48 6.69
CA ASP A 125 17.74 15.83 6.21
C ASP A 125 16.67 16.79 6.72
N ALA A 126 16.84 18.08 6.44
CA ALA A 126 15.94 19.13 6.91
C ALA A 126 14.50 19.00 6.38
N ASP A 127 14.32 18.23 5.29
CA ASP A 127 13.03 17.98 4.67
C ASP A 127 12.38 16.67 5.16
N GLY A 128 13.10 15.87 5.96
CA GLY A 128 12.57 14.66 6.57
C GLY A 128 11.69 14.98 7.78
N GLY A 129 10.64 14.21 7.98
CA GLY A 129 9.60 14.45 8.98
C GLY A 129 10.09 14.53 10.43
N LEU A 130 11.21 13.87 10.72
CA LEU A 130 11.84 13.87 12.05
C LEU A 130 13.21 14.56 12.05
N GLY A 131 13.79 14.90 10.89
CA GLY A 131 15.16 15.36 10.75
C GLY A 131 15.38 16.87 10.93
N PRO A 132 16.62 17.35 11.18
CA PRO A 132 17.76 16.55 11.62
C PRO A 132 17.73 16.35 13.14
N LEU A 133 17.81 15.09 13.58
CA LEU A 133 18.06 14.72 14.97
C LEU A 133 19.56 14.50 15.21
N PRO A 134 20.06 14.70 16.44
CA PRO A 134 21.41 14.29 16.82
C PRO A 134 21.64 12.80 16.52
N ASN A 135 22.84 12.46 16.05
CA ASN A 135 23.23 11.10 15.68
C ASN A 135 22.33 10.46 14.59
N PRO A 136 22.50 10.87 13.31
CA PRO A 136 21.70 10.38 12.18
C PRO A 136 21.63 8.85 12.06
N LEU A 137 22.71 8.17 12.43
CA LEU A 137 22.77 6.71 12.33
C LEU A 137 21.90 6.02 13.40
N ALA A 138 21.81 6.58 14.61
CA ALA A 138 21.07 5.97 15.70
C ALA A 138 19.57 5.88 15.43
N TRP A 139 18.95 6.96 14.98
CA TRP A 139 17.51 6.93 14.68
C TRP A 139 17.23 6.25 13.34
N ARG A 140 18.15 6.26 12.36
CA ARG A 140 18.03 5.43 11.15
C ARG A 140 17.97 3.95 11.51
N ALA A 141 18.85 3.49 12.39
CA ALA A 141 18.80 2.15 12.94
C ALA A 141 17.49 1.90 13.71
N GLY A 142 17.01 2.89 14.46
CA GLY A 142 15.72 2.85 15.15
C GLY A 142 14.53 2.65 14.19
N PHE A 143 14.44 3.44 13.11
CA PHE A 143 13.39 3.31 12.10
C PHE A 143 13.48 2.01 11.33
N ALA A 144 14.69 1.60 10.93
CA ALA A 144 14.89 0.33 10.25
C ALA A 144 14.43 -0.85 11.13
N LEU A 145 14.81 -0.86 12.41
CA LEU A 145 14.41 -1.90 13.35
C LEU A 145 12.89 -1.89 13.60
N PHE A 146 12.31 -0.71 13.86
CA PHE A 146 10.88 -0.57 14.07
C PHE A 146 10.08 -1.03 12.84
N GLY A 147 10.45 -0.53 11.66
CA GLY A 147 9.83 -0.91 10.38
C GLY A 147 9.92 -2.41 10.13
N LEU A 148 11.08 -3.02 10.33
CA LEU A 148 11.27 -4.47 10.19
C LEU A 148 10.36 -5.26 11.14
N VAL A 149 10.35 -4.92 12.43
CA VAL A 149 9.53 -5.62 13.44
C VAL A 149 8.05 -5.46 13.13
N ALA A 150 7.60 -4.24 12.81
CA ALA A 150 6.22 -3.96 12.43
C ALA A 150 5.83 -4.74 11.17
N TYR A 151 6.67 -4.75 10.15
CA TYR A 151 6.41 -5.43 8.88
C TYR A 151 6.30 -6.95 9.07
N VAL A 152 7.23 -7.57 9.82
CA VAL A 152 7.15 -9.01 10.15
C VAL A 152 5.90 -9.33 10.95
N HIS A 153 5.54 -8.48 11.92
CA HIS A 153 4.30 -8.64 12.67
C HIS A 153 3.07 -8.57 11.76
N LEU A 154 3.01 -7.60 10.85
CA LEU A 154 1.93 -7.45 9.87
C LEU A 154 1.83 -8.64 8.92
N VAL A 155 2.95 -9.22 8.47
CA VAL A 155 2.94 -10.45 7.65
C VAL A 155 2.31 -11.60 8.44
N ARG A 156 2.71 -11.82 9.70
CA ARG A 156 2.14 -12.86 10.56
C ARG A 156 0.65 -12.63 10.80
N THR A 157 0.24 -11.39 11.05
CA THR A 157 -1.16 -11.00 11.21
C THR A 157 -1.95 -11.17 9.92
N GLY A 158 -1.37 -10.83 8.76
CA GLY A 158 -1.93 -11.05 7.43
C GLY A 158 -2.17 -12.54 7.16
N ILE A 159 -1.21 -13.40 7.50
CA ILE A 159 -1.38 -14.87 7.44
C ILE A 159 -2.54 -15.30 8.33
N LYS A 160 -2.53 -14.93 9.63
CA LYS A 160 -3.56 -15.35 10.60
C LYS A 160 -4.96 -14.90 10.18
N THR A 161 -5.11 -13.66 9.73
CA THR A 161 -6.39 -13.08 9.30
C THR A 161 -6.87 -13.68 7.98
N LEU A 162 -5.98 -13.95 7.03
CA LEU A 162 -6.33 -14.69 5.82
C LEU A 162 -6.80 -16.10 6.15
N ASN A 163 -6.12 -16.80 7.06
CA ASN A 163 -6.55 -18.13 7.55
C ASN A 163 -7.97 -18.10 8.13
N SER A 164 -8.34 -17.01 8.80
CA SER A 164 -9.69 -16.86 9.36
C SER A 164 -10.77 -16.72 8.29
N MET A 165 -10.41 -16.34 7.06
CA MET A 165 -11.33 -16.23 5.92
C MET A 165 -11.38 -17.53 5.11
N ILE A 166 -10.24 -18.06 4.68
CA ILE A 166 -10.18 -19.17 3.72
C ILE A 166 -9.81 -20.52 4.34
N GLY A 167 -9.58 -20.57 5.65
CA GLY A 167 -9.06 -21.76 6.34
C GLY A 167 -7.58 -22.03 6.07
N GLN A 168 -7.18 -23.28 6.27
CA GLN A 168 -5.80 -23.78 6.13
C GLN A 168 -5.76 -25.14 5.43
N GLY A 169 -4.58 -25.68 5.19
CA GLY A 169 -4.40 -26.97 4.53
C GLY A 169 -4.32 -26.89 2.99
N PRO A 170 -4.02 -28.01 2.32
CA PRO A 170 -3.80 -28.07 0.87
C PRO A 170 -4.95 -27.50 0.03
N GLY A 171 -6.20 -27.71 0.46
CA GLY A 171 -7.40 -27.20 -0.22
C GLY A 171 -7.50 -25.67 -0.27
N SER A 172 -6.79 -24.95 0.60
CA SER A 172 -6.76 -23.47 0.63
C SER A 172 -5.64 -22.86 -0.22
N ARG A 173 -4.69 -23.68 -0.70
CA ARG A 173 -3.45 -23.22 -1.35
C ARG A 173 -3.71 -22.35 -2.58
N ALA A 174 -4.54 -22.82 -3.50
CA ALA A 174 -4.84 -22.09 -4.73
C ALA A 174 -5.55 -20.75 -4.47
N ALA A 175 -6.48 -20.73 -3.52
CA ALA A 175 -7.18 -19.51 -3.09
C ALA A 175 -6.20 -18.51 -2.47
N ARG A 176 -5.32 -18.97 -1.57
CA ARG A 176 -4.27 -18.16 -0.96
C ARG A 176 -3.32 -17.55 -1.98
N GLN A 177 -2.82 -18.35 -2.92
CA GLN A 177 -1.91 -17.86 -3.97
C GLN A 177 -2.61 -16.84 -4.87
N THR A 178 -3.88 -17.09 -5.22
CA THR A 178 -4.68 -16.13 -6.00
C THR A 178 -4.86 -14.81 -5.24
N ILE A 179 -5.23 -14.88 -3.95
CA ILE A 179 -5.41 -13.69 -3.11
C ILE A 179 -4.09 -12.93 -2.95
N ALA A 180 -3.00 -13.60 -2.56
CA ALA A 180 -1.78 -12.89 -2.20
C ALA A 180 -0.89 -12.61 -3.42
N HIS A 181 -0.49 -13.64 -4.17
CA HIS A 181 0.41 -13.49 -5.31
C HIS A 181 -0.29 -12.83 -6.50
N GLY A 182 -1.54 -13.22 -6.78
CA GLY A 182 -2.33 -12.63 -7.86
C GLY A 182 -2.53 -11.13 -7.68
N PHE A 183 -2.97 -10.71 -6.48
CA PHE A 183 -3.09 -9.29 -6.15
C PHE A 183 -1.75 -8.56 -6.22
N TYR A 184 -0.69 -9.12 -5.62
CA TYR A 184 0.64 -8.51 -5.61
C TYR A 184 1.18 -8.25 -7.03
N ILE A 185 1.12 -9.24 -7.91
CA ILE A 185 1.62 -9.12 -9.29
C ILE A 185 0.83 -8.05 -10.05
N VAL A 186 -0.50 -8.08 -10.00
CA VAL A 186 -1.32 -7.12 -10.75
C VAL A 186 -1.13 -5.69 -10.21
N LEU A 187 -1.09 -5.52 -8.88
CA LEU A 187 -0.84 -4.22 -8.26
C LEU A 187 0.52 -3.65 -8.68
N CYS A 188 1.57 -4.48 -8.64
CA CYS A 188 2.92 -4.05 -9.00
C CYS A 188 3.04 -3.71 -10.49
N LEU A 189 2.43 -4.51 -11.38
CA LEU A 189 2.39 -4.20 -12.81
C LEU A 189 1.62 -2.90 -13.09
N ALA A 190 0.49 -2.69 -12.42
CA ALA A 190 -0.29 -1.46 -12.54
C ALA A 190 0.53 -0.24 -12.12
N ALA A 191 1.27 -0.33 -11.01
CA ALA A 191 2.13 0.76 -10.54
C ALA A 191 3.25 1.09 -11.54
N VAL A 192 3.90 0.07 -12.11
CA VAL A 192 4.91 0.26 -13.17
C VAL A 192 4.28 0.97 -14.38
N LEU A 193 3.14 0.49 -14.87
CA LEU A 193 2.46 1.09 -16.01
C LEU A 193 2.06 2.55 -15.75
N ALA A 194 1.59 2.86 -14.53
CA ALA A 194 1.25 4.22 -14.13
C ALA A 194 2.47 5.15 -14.02
N SER A 195 3.66 4.60 -13.80
CA SER A 195 4.91 5.36 -13.71
C SER A 195 5.57 5.66 -15.07
N LEU A 196 5.23 4.92 -16.13
CA LEU A 196 5.85 5.07 -17.46
C LEU A 196 5.71 6.49 -18.06
N PRO A 197 4.58 7.21 -17.90
CA PRO A 197 4.42 8.54 -18.46
C PRO A 197 5.18 9.66 -17.72
N ASN A 198 5.96 9.34 -16.66
CA ASN A 198 6.51 10.35 -15.76
C ASN A 198 7.72 11.12 -16.37
N PRO A 199 7.67 12.47 -16.40
CA PRO A 199 8.74 13.31 -16.96
C PRO A 199 9.96 13.50 -16.07
N VAL A 200 9.91 13.17 -14.77
CA VAL A 200 11.00 13.40 -13.78
C VAL A 200 12.14 12.36 -13.91
N GLY A 201 12.02 11.47 -14.89
CA GLY A 201 13.01 10.44 -15.21
C GLY A 201 12.52 9.07 -14.77
N LEU A 202 12.57 8.13 -15.72
CA LEU A 202 12.10 6.77 -15.51
C LEU A 202 12.78 6.11 -14.31
N PHE A 203 14.05 6.42 -14.04
CA PHE A 203 14.82 5.82 -12.95
C PHE A 203 14.33 6.23 -11.55
N ILE A 204 14.09 7.53 -11.30
CA ILE A 204 13.63 8.02 -9.99
C ILE A 204 12.19 7.53 -9.74
N THR A 205 11.35 7.60 -10.77
CA THR A 205 9.95 7.18 -10.65
C THR A 205 9.83 5.67 -10.49
N LEU A 206 10.60 4.88 -11.24
CA LEU A 206 10.64 3.43 -11.04
C LEU A 206 11.23 3.09 -9.68
N ALA A 207 12.24 3.81 -9.18
CA ALA A 207 12.80 3.56 -7.85
C ALA A 207 11.74 3.75 -6.76
N SER A 208 11.02 4.87 -6.77
CA SER A 208 9.94 5.15 -5.80
C SER A 208 8.74 4.21 -5.98
N ALA A 209 8.25 4.02 -7.20
CA ALA A 209 7.13 3.12 -7.49
C ALA A 209 7.46 1.66 -7.17
N THR A 210 8.69 1.22 -7.46
CA THR A 210 9.17 -0.14 -7.13
C THR A 210 9.36 -0.31 -5.62
N ALA A 211 9.96 0.68 -4.94
CA ALA A 211 10.11 0.64 -3.49
C ALA A 211 8.74 0.59 -2.79
N ALA A 212 7.80 1.46 -3.17
CA ALA A 212 6.47 1.52 -2.56
C ALA A 212 5.58 0.32 -2.92
N SER A 213 5.67 -0.19 -4.16
CA SER A 213 4.81 -1.29 -4.63
C SER A 213 5.44 -2.65 -4.36
N PHE A 214 6.58 -2.95 -4.98
CA PHE A 214 7.24 -4.25 -4.84
C PHE A 214 7.80 -4.42 -3.43
N GLY A 215 8.62 -3.45 -2.98
CA GLY A 215 9.19 -3.49 -1.64
C GLY A 215 8.12 -3.42 -0.56
N GLY A 216 7.26 -2.38 -0.64
CA GLY A 216 6.20 -2.14 0.32
C GLY A 216 5.21 -3.29 0.43
N LYS A 217 4.86 -4.00 -0.65
CA LYS A 217 3.89 -5.11 -0.60
C LYS A 217 4.51 -6.51 -0.63
N ALA A 218 5.83 -6.66 -0.55
CA ALA A 218 6.54 -7.95 -0.62
C ALA A 218 6.05 -8.99 0.40
N GLY A 219 5.51 -8.55 1.54
CA GLY A 219 4.89 -9.43 2.55
C GLY A 219 3.79 -10.34 1.99
N LEU A 220 3.10 -9.94 0.92
CA LEU A 220 2.12 -10.76 0.21
C LEU A 220 2.74 -12.03 -0.41
N ILE A 221 4.01 -12.00 -0.79
CA ILE A 221 4.73 -13.18 -1.28
C ILE A 221 4.75 -14.25 -0.19
N SER A 222 5.15 -13.86 1.03
CA SER A 222 5.20 -14.74 2.20
C SER A 222 3.79 -15.23 2.58
N ILE A 223 2.80 -14.33 2.57
CA ILE A 223 1.40 -14.71 2.85
C ILE A 223 0.89 -15.75 1.85
N GLY A 224 1.26 -15.63 0.58
CA GLY A 224 0.87 -16.55 -0.48
C GLY A 224 1.44 -17.97 -0.35
N PHE A 225 2.63 -18.10 0.24
CA PHE A 225 3.26 -19.40 0.51
C PHE A 225 2.91 -19.99 1.88
N ALA A 226 2.25 -19.24 2.77
CA ALA A 226 1.94 -19.65 4.14
C ALA A 226 0.77 -20.66 4.25
N THR A 227 0.84 -21.75 3.50
CA THR A 227 -0.04 -22.91 3.65
C THR A 227 0.66 -23.98 4.48
N ARG A 228 -0.07 -24.59 5.42
CA ARG A 228 0.40 -25.76 6.15
C ARG A 228 -0.19 -27.04 5.55
N ASP A 229 0.42 -28.18 5.83
CA ASP A 229 -0.09 -29.48 5.38
C ASP A 229 -1.28 -29.95 6.21
N ASP A 230 -1.42 -29.43 7.44
CA ASP A 230 -2.53 -29.66 8.35
C ASP A 230 -3.65 -28.60 8.20
N GLY A 231 -4.87 -29.00 8.53
CA GLY A 231 -6.04 -28.11 8.54
C GLY A 231 -7.07 -28.39 7.45
N ARG A 232 -8.13 -27.57 7.43
CA ARG A 232 -9.25 -27.69 6.49
C ARG A 232 -9.54 -26.35 5.84
N ALA A 233 -9.88 -26.39 4.56
CA ALA A 233 -10.33 -25.22 3.82
C ALA A 233 -11.64 -24.68 4.43
N GLY A 234 -11.74 -23.36 4.51
CA GLY A 234 -12.94 -22.66 4.96
C GLY A 234 -13.99 -22.55 3.85
N MET A 235 -15.13 -21.96 4.20
CA MET A 235 -16.13 -21.51 3.23
C MET A 235 -15.85 -20.05 2.92
N PHE A 236 -15.45 -19.77 1.68
CA PHE A 236 -15.22 -18.39 1.22
C PHE A 236 -15.35 -18.34 -0.30
N LEU A 237 -16.26 -17.51 -0.80
CA LEU A 237 -16.61 -17.44 -2.21
C LEU A 237 -16.49 -16.00 -2.71
N VAL A 238 -15.60 -15.80 -3.67
CA VAL A 238 -15.50 -14.58 -4.45
C VAL A 238 -15.70 -14.95 -5.92
N GLU A 239 -16.88 -14.63 -6.42
CA GLU A 239 -17.26 -14.90 -7.80
C GLU A 239 -16.63 -13.90 -8.77
N ARG A 240 -16.68 -14.23 -10.06
CA ARG A 240 -16.21 -13.36 -11.13
C ARG A 240 -17.07 -12.10 -11.21
N SER A 241 -16.43 -10.94 -11.17
CA SER A 241 -17.06 -9.65 -11.40
C SER A 241 -16.27 -8.85 -12.43
N TRP A 242 -16.78 -8.85 -13.65
CA TRP A 242 -16.25 -7.97 -14.71
C TRP A 242 -16.46 -6.49 -14.40
N VAL A 243 -17.51 -6.16 -13.64
CA VAL A 243 -17.76 -4.78 -13.20
C VAL A 243 -16.59 -4.27 -12.37
N VAL A 244 -16.13 -5.05 -11.37
CA VAL A 244 -14.97 -4.67 -10.55
C VAL A 244 -13.71 -4.55 -11.39
N PHE A 245 -13.51 -5.45 -12.35
CA PHE A 245 -12.36 -5.39 -13.25
C PHE A 245 -12.37 -4.16 -14.15
N VAL A 246 -13.48 -3.87 -14.82
CA VAL A 246 -13.61 -2.73 -15.73
C VAL A 246 -13.48 -1.42 -14.97
N ILE A 247 -14.09 -1.29 -13.80
CA ILE A 247 -13.94 -0.10 -12.95
C ILE A 247 -12.48 0.05 -12.51
N GLY A 248 -11.85 -1.02 -12.01
CA GLY A 248 -10.45 -0.98 -11.60
C GLY A 248 -9.51 -0.57 -12.73
N LEU A 249 -9.72 -1.15 -13.92
CA LEU A 249 -8.95 -0.80 -15.12
C LEU A 249 -9.16 0.67 -15.52
N ALA A 250 -10.40 1.14 -15.57
CA ALA A 250 -10.71 2.53 -15.91
C ALA A 250 -10.07 3.52 -14.94
N VAL A 251 -10.14 3.25 -13.63
CA VAL A 251 -9.52 4.10 -12.60
C VAL A 251 -8.00 4.08 -12.70
N SER A 252 -7.39 2.90 -12.90
CA SER A 252 -5.93 2.79 -13.13
C SER A 252 -5.48 3.56 -14.37
N LEU A 253 -6.22 3.48 -15.49
CA LEU A 253 -5.91 4.20 -16.71
C LEU A 253 -6.06 5.72 -16.53
N ALA A 254 -7.13 6.17 -15.86
CA ALA A 254 -7.33 7.58 -15.56
C ALA A 254 -6.21 8.12 -14.66
N PHE A 255 -5.84 7.37 -13.63
CA PHE A 255 -4.71 7.70 -12.74
C PHE A 255 -3.40 7.82 -13.51
N ALA A 256 -3.07 6.84 -14.35
CA ALA A 256 -1.87 6.86 -15.18
C ALA A 256 -1.87 8.01 -16.20
N ALA A 257 -3.01 8.32 -16.81
CA ALA A 257 -3.13 9.39 -17.81
C ALA A 257 -3.05 10.79 -17.20
N VAL A 258 -3.61 10.98 -15.99
CA VAL A 258 -3.72 12.29 -15.34
C VAL A 258 -2.50 12.59 -14.46
N LEU A 259 -2.12 11.64 -13.58
CA LEU A 259 -1.05 11.84 -12.60
C LEU A 259 0.29 11.28 -13.07
N GLY A 260 0.31 10.34 -14.01
CA GLY A 260 1.55 9.84 -14.60
C GLY A 260 2.41 10.97 -15.18
N PRO A 261 1.87 11.86 -16.05
CA PRO A 261 2.61 13.00 -16.60
C PRO A 261 2.95 14.11 -15.59
N THR A 262 2.47 14.00 -14.35
CA THR A 262 2.52 15.04 -13.31
C THR A 262 1.66 16.27 -13.64
N ILE A 263 0.83 16.69 -12.68
CA ILE A 263 0.13 17.97 -12.72
C ILE A 263 1.02 19.04 -12.10
N ARG A 264 1.26 20.13 -12.84
CA ARG A 264 2.06 21.27 -12.35
C ARG A 264 1.15 22.45 -12.03
N PHE A 265 1.32 23.02 -10.83
CA PHE A 265 0.62 24.20 -10.35
C PHE A 265 1.67 25.32 -10.28
N GLY A 266 1.77 26.11 -11.35
CA GLY A 266 2.76 27.19 -11.49
C GLY A 266 2.65 28.31 -10.47
#